data_AF-A0A6A6Q300-F1
#
_entry.id   AF-A0A6A6Q300-F1
#
_cell.length_a   1.000
_cell.length_b   1.000
_cell.length_c   1.000
_cell.angle_alpha   90.00
_cell.angle_beta   90.00
_cell.angle_gamma   90.00
#
_symmetry.space_group_name_H-M   'P 1'
#
loop_
_entity.id
_entity.type
_entity.pdbx_description
1 polymer ?
#
loop_
_entity_poly.entity_id
_entity_poly.type
_entity_poly.pdbx_seq_one_letter_code
_entity_poly.pdbx_strand_id
1 'polypeptide(L)'
;MKEWDITHFNAIDKFDDGDYLLSARHTDTLYKVSPNGSIVWGLGGKQSDFHFTDERAKFSRQHHARVHEQNATHAVITVFDNAIGSGNNESASSGSSWGLHLALRTDTIPMTADFIARYEHPDWKRSRWSPSRGSMQLLPNGNAFVGWVFDSLHSEYSADGRLLMQANLRLHGTNTYRSYKFPWTGRPTRPPDVKSTAFRPMTNNSALNTVVYVSWNGATEVATWNLLHTSSNGRFSEIVASSPRQGFETQLRYDGFAKYVVAVGLDSDGKELGRSEVMLTKVPRGLQSKNVTMGEMQWAAAAQNQSWQWKAPTILHTEQEGRESDWGMPAFALGITALVVCMVRLMLHWSRNGQESGFGFASKFRQKGLDTEQEAEQREWMLADGEIRGRQCMH
;
A
#
# COMPACT_ATOMS: atom_id res chain seq x y z
N MET A 1 -27.29 -20.88 28.80
CA MET A 1 -26.06 -21.68 28.69
C MET A 1 -24.94 -20.73 28.32
N LYS A 2 -23.75 -20.88 28.92
CA LYS A 2 -22.57 -20.16 28.43
C LYS A 2 -22.17 -20.86 27.13
N GLU A 3 -22.27 -20.17 26.01
CA GLU A 3 -21.88 -20.70 24.71
C GLU A 3 -20.35 -20.80 24.69
N TRP A 4 -19.83 -21.98 24.35
CA TRP A 4 -18.39 -22.24 24.30
C TRP A 4 -17.90 -22.06 22.87
N ASP A 5 -16.89 -21.23 22.69
CA ASP A 5 -16.22 -21.08 21.40
C ASP A 5 -15.16 -22.18 21.22
N ILE A 6 -15.58 -23.30 20.67
CA ILE A 6 -14.75 -24.52 20.58
C ILE A 6 -13.80 -24.53 19.37
N THR A 7 -14.04 -23.70 18.35
CA THR A 7 -13.27 -23.72 17.10
C THR A 7 -12.67 -22.37 16.74
N HIS A 8 -13.43 -21.29 16.93
CA HIS A 8 -13.07 -19.94 16.53
C HIS A 8 -12.57 -19.90 15.08
N PHE A 9 -13.46 -20.20 14.14
CA PHE A 9 -13.13 -20.12 12.72
C PHE A 9 -12.82 -18.68 12.32
N ASN A 10 -11.66 -18.44 11.69
CA ASN A 10 -11.20 -17.08 11.44
C ASN A 10 -10.70 -16.84 10.01
N ALA A 11 -10.57 -17.87 9.18
CA ALA A 11 -10.20 -17.74 7.78
C ALA A 11 -10.81 -18.87 6.96
N ILE A 12 -11.20 -18.54 5.74
CA ILE A 12 -11.63 -19.48 4.72
C ILE A 12 -11.00 -19.10 3.39
N ASP A 13 -10.61 -20.10 2.62
CA ASP A 13 -10.17 -19.96 1.24
C ASP A 13 -10.58 -21.18 0.42
N LYS A 14 -10.42 -21.14 -0.91
CA LYS A 14 -10.89 -22.20 -1.81
C LYS A 14 -9.72 -22.79 -2.61
N PHE A 15 -9.71 -24.11 -2.72
CA PHE A 15 -8.83 -24.87 -3.60
C PHE A 15 -9.38 -24.92 -5.03
N ASP A 16 -8.50 -25.18 -6.00
CA ASP A 16 -8.90 -25.28 -7.41
C ASP A 16 -9.81 -26.48 -7.70
N ASP A 17 -9.72 -27.53 -6.88
CA ASP A 17 -10.60 -28.70 -6.94
C ASP A 17 -12.00 -28.48 -6.34
N GLY A 18 -12.26 -27.30 -5.78
CA GLY A 18 -13.56 -26.90 -5.26
C GLY A 18 -13.72 -27.08 -3.75
N ASP A 19 -12.78 -27.73 -3.08
CA ASP A 19 -12.76 -27.86 -1.62
C ASP A 19 -12.36 -26.53 -0.94
N TYR A 20 -12.59 -26.43 0.36
CA TYR A 20 -12.33 -25.24 1.16
C TYR A 20 -11.22 -25.47 2.18
N LEU A 21 -10.30 -24.51 2.29
CA LEU A 21 -9.38 -24.41 3.42
C LEU A 21 -10.04 -23.59 4.53
N LEU A 22 -10.21 -24.17 5.71
CA LEU A 22 -10.85 -23.54 6.86
C LEU A 22 -9.87 -23.49 8.05
N SER A 23 -9.70 -22.33 8.66
CA SER A 23 -8.82 -22.15 9.82
C SER A 23 -9.60 -22.14 11.12
N ALA A 24 -9.29 -23.09 12.02
CA ALA A 24 -9.85 -23.18 13.37
C ALA A 24 -8.79 -22.86 14.42
N ARG A 25 -8.89 -21.67 15.02
CA ARG A 25 -7.88 -21.16 15.96
C ARG A 25 -7.80 -21.99 17.24
N HIS A 26 -8.94 -22.40 17.80
CA HIS A 26 -8.95 -23.02 19.14
C HIS A 26 -8.51 -24.49 19.13
N THR A 27 -8.46 -25.12 17.96
CA THR A 27 -7.92 -26.48 17.77
C THR A 27 -6.52 -26.48 17.16
N ASP A 28 -5.93 -25.30 16.89
CA ASP A 28 -4.63 -25.15 16.22
C ASP A 28 -4.57 -25.89 14.87
N THR A 29 -5.70 -26.00 14.16
CA THR A 29 -5.85 -26.87 12.98
C THR A 29 -6.40 -26.10 11.78
N LEU A 30 -5.83 -26.37 10.60
CA LEU A 30 -6.41 -26.05 9.31
C LEU A 30 -7.10 -27.28 8.72
N TYR A 31 -8.34 -27.16 8.28
CA TYR A 31 -9.08 -28.25 7.67
C TYR A 31 -9.25 -28.00 6.18
N LYS A 32 -9.03 -29.03 5.37
CA LYS A 32 -9.61 -29.08 4.02
C LYS A 32 -10.95 -29.76 4.10
N VAL A 33 -12.00 -29.09 3.64
CA VAL A 33 -13.39 -29.53 3.76
C VAL A 33 -14.04 -29.52 2.39
N SER A 34 -14.68 -30.63 2.00
CA SER A 34 -15.40 -30.69 0.72
C SER A 34 -16.72 -29.93 0.79
N PRO A 35 -17.33 -29.57 -0.36
CA PRO A 35 -18.62 -28.87 -0.39
C PRO A 35 -19.76 -29.60 0.33
N ASN A 36 -19.66 -30.93 0.51
CA ASN A 36 -20.66 -31.71 1.25
C ASN A 36 -20.46 -31.70 2.78
N GLY A 37 -19.42 -31.02 3.27
CA GLY A 37 -19.09 -30.91 4.69
C GLY A 37 -18.11 -31.98 5.22
N SER A 38 -17.68 -32.94 4.39
CA SER A 38 -16.69 -33.94 4.79
C SER A 38 -15.31 -33.32 4.96
N ILE A 39 -14.63 -33.63 6.06
CA ILE A 39 -13.21 -33.30 6.25
C ILE A 39 -12.38 -34.22 5.35
N VAL A 40 -11.59 -33.62 4.46
CA VAL A 40 -10.65 -34.31 3.57
C VAL A 40 -9.33 -34.57 4.31
N TRP A 41 -8.83 -33.56 5.04
CA TRP A 41 -7.70 -33.69 5.96
C TRP A 41 -7.65 -32.54 6.97
N GLY A 42 -6.92 -32.75 8.07
CA GLY A 42 -6.52 -31.74 9.05
C GLY A 42 -5.01 -31.55 9.10
N LEU A 43 -4.53 -30.31 9.00
CA LEU A 43 -3.14 -29.90 9.15
C LEU A 43 -2.94 -29.19 10.48
N GLY A 44 -2.07 -29.71 11.34
CA GLY A 44 -1.78 -29.15 12.66
C GLY A 44 -2.64 -29.75 13.78
N GLY A 45 -2.60 -29.11 14.95
CA GLY A 45 -3.32 -29.55 16.14
C GLY A 45 -2.90 -30.92 16.68
N LYS A 46 -3.75 -31.49 17.54
CA LYS A 46 -3.48 -32.79 18.21
C LYS A 46 -3.69 -34.01 17.31
N GLN A 47 -4.41 -33.85 16.21
CA GLN A 47 -4.82 -34.93 15.29
C GLN A 47 -4.49 -34.54 13.84
N SER A 48 -3.22 -34.18 13.60
CA SER A 48 -2.73 -33.83 12.27
C SER A 48 -2.61 -35.06 11.37
N ASP A 49 -3.14 -34.99 10.16
CA ASP A 49 -2.91 -35.99 9.09
C ASP A 49 -1.54 -35.80 8.41
N PHE A 50 -0.82 -34.74 8.78
CA PHE A 50 0.49 -34.37 8.24
C PHE A 50 1.61 -34.62 9.24
N HIS A 51 2.71 -35.19 8.75
CA HIS A 51 4.02 -35.14 9.38
C HIS A 51 4.76 -33.85 8.97
N PHE A 52 5.11 -33.02 9.95
CA PHE A 52 5.95 -31.85 9.73
C PHE A 52 7.41 -32.29 9.59
N THR A 53 8.02 -32.10 8.42
CA THR A 53 9.41 -32.49 8.14
C THR A 53 10.43 -31.56 8.79
N ASP A 54 10.00 -30.34 9.12
CA ASP A 54 10.77 -29.35 9.87
C ASP A 54 9.89 -28.69 10.94
N GLU A 55 10.43 -28.51 12.14
CA GLU A 55 9.74 -27.87 13.28
C GLU A 55 9.30 -26.42 12.97
N ARG A 56 9.99 -25.75 12.04
CA ARG A 56 9.67 -24.37 11.60
C ARG A 56 8.37 -24.25 10.82
N ALA A 57 7.81 -25.37 10.34
CA ALA A 57 6.53 -25.41 9.64
C ALA A 57 5.33 -25.52 10.60
N LYS A 58 5.56 -25.84 11.88
CA LYS A 58 4.49 -25.93 12.89
C LYS A 58 3.96 -24.55 13.24
N PHE A 59 2.68 -24.50 13.59
CA PHE A 59 1.98 -23.29 13.99
C PHE A 59 0.98 -23.58 15.10
N SER A 60 0.52 -22.53 15.80
CA SER A 60 -0.63 -22.59 16.70
C SER A 60 -1.41 -21.28 16.67
N ARG A 61 -2.68 -21.34 17.10
CA ARG A 61 -3.57 -20.19 17.23
C ARG A 61 -3.70 -19.35 15.96
N GLN A 62 -3.51 -20.00 14.81
CA GLN A 62 -3.24 -19.39 13.52
C GLN A 62 -4.41 -18.56 12.96
N HIS A 63 -4.06 -17.63 12.08
CA HIS A 63 -4.99 -16.79 11.33
C HIS A 63 -4.62 -16.73 9.84
N HIS A 64 -5.55 -16.20 9.04
CA HIS A 64 -5.33 -15.80 7.65
C HIS A 64 -4.66 -16.87 6.78
N ALA A 65 -5.12 -18.12 6.91
CA ALA A 65 -4.72 -19.19 6.00
C ALA A 65 -5.21 -18.89 4.57
N ARG A 66 -4.35 -19.04 3.58
CA ARG A 66 -4.63 -18.82 2.15
C ARG A 66 -4.03 -19.90 1.27
N VAL A 67 -4.77 -20.29 0.23
CA VAL A 67 -4.30 -21.22 -0.81
C VAL A 67 -3.68 -20.41 -1.95
N HIS A 68 -2.51 -20.82 -2.43
CA HIS A 68 -1.83 -20.15 -3.55
C HIS A 68 -1.70 -21.04 -4.78
N GLU A 69 -1.33 -22.30 -4.58
CA GLU A 69 -1.13 -23.25 -5.68
C GLU A 69 -1.60 -24.65 -5.26
N GLN A 70 -2.09 -25.41 -6.23
CA GLN A 70 -2.43 -26.82 -6.06
C GLN A 70 -2.15 -27.61 -7.33
N ASN A 71 -1.64 -28.82 -7.18
CA ASN A 71 -1.62 -29.85 -8.21
C ASN A 71 -2.00 -31.22 -7.60
N ALA A 72 -1.83 -32.30 -8.38
CA ALA A 72 -2.23 -33.63 -7.95
C ALA A 72 -1.49 -34.17 -6.71
N THR A 73 -0.29 -33.66 -6.41
CA THR A 73 0.56 -34.18 -5.32
C THR A 73 0.93 -33.14 -4.28
N HIS A 74 0.85 -31.85 -4.62
CA HIS A 74 1.28 -30.76 -3.74
C HIS A 74 0.27 -29.62 -3.68
N ALA A 75 0.29 -28.90 -2.56
CA ALA A 75 -0.36 -27.61 -2.41
C ALA A 75 0.59 -26.62 -1.73
N VAL A 76 0.44 -25.34 -2.03
CA VAL A 76 1.17 -24.25 -1.40
C VAL A 76 0.17 -23.34 -0.69
N ILE A 77 0.41 -23.09 0.59
CA ILE A 77 -0.43 -22.26 1.43
C ILE A 77 0.40 -21.24 2.20
N THR A 78 -0.23 -20.15 2.63
CA THR A 78 0.33 -19.28 3.67
C THR A 78 -0.52 -19.29 4.92
N VAL A 79 0.11 -19.13 6.06
CA VAL A 79 -0.53 -19.13 7.39
C VAL A 79 0.11 -18.03 8.22
N PHE A 80 -0.69 -17.25 8.96
CA PHE A 80 -0.16 -16.40 10.02
C PHE A 80 -0.16 -17.21 11.33
N ASP A 81 1.02 -17.57 11.81
CA ASP A 81 1.23 -18.29 13.07
C ASP A 81 1.33 -17.28 14.23
N ASN A 82 0.28 -17.25 15.05
CA ASN A 82 0.27 -16.41 16.24
C ASN A 82 1.18 -16.96 17.33
N ALA A 83 1.39 -18.29 17.37
CA ALA A 83 2.21 -19.00 18.34
C ALA A 83 1.83 -18.83 19.82
N ILE A 84 0.80 -18.05 20.15
CA ILE A 84 0.27 -17.84 21.50
C ILE A 84 -1.17 -17.36 21.39
N GLY A 85 -2.03 -17.75 22.34
CA GLY A 85 -3.39 -17.24 22.42
C GLY A 85 -3.53 -15.97 23.27
N SER A 86 -4.76 -15.51 23.41
CA SER A 86 -5.11 -14.27 24.13
C SER A 86 -5.64 -14.52 25.54
N GLY A 87 -5.82 -15.79 25.94
CA GLY A 87 -6.32 -16.15 27.26
C GLY A 87 -5.29 -15.98 28.37
N ASN A 88 -5.78 -15.75 29.58
CA ASN A 88 -4.95 -15.76 30.79
C ASN A 88 -4.36 -17.16 30.98
N ASN A 89 -3.04 -17.25 31.16
CA ASN A 89 -2.25 -18.48 31.34
C ASN A 89 -2.01 -19.33 30.08
N GLU A 90 -2.14 -18.78 28.88
CA GLU A 90 -1.65 -19.46 27.67
C GLU A 90 -0.13 -19.35 27.54
N SER A 91 0.53 -20.46 27.21
CA SER A 91 1.97 -20.50 26.93
C SER A 91 2.23 -20.40 25.44
N ALA A 92 3.27 -19.68 25.05
CA ALA A 92 3.67 -19.61 23.66
C ALA A 92 4.22 -20.97 23.18
N SER A 93 3.82 -21.42 21.98
CA SER A 93 4.37 -22.60 21.31
C SER A 93 5.69 -22.30 20.58
N SER A 94 6.02 -21.02 20.35
CA SER A 94 7.25 -20.57 19.71
C SER A 94 7.74 -19.24 20.30
N GLY A 95 9.01 -18.90 20.09
CA GLY A 95 9.63 -17.68 20.62
C GLY A 95 9.15 -16.38 19.98
N SER A 96 8.36 -16.45 18.90
CA SER A 96 7.85 -15.33 18.10
C SER A 96 6.59 -15.76 17.35
N SER A 97 5.80 -14.80 16.86
CA SER A 97 4.80 -15.03 15.82
C SER A 97 5.44 -14.95 14.43
N TRP A 98 4.86 -15.65 13.47
CA TRP A 98 5.44 -15.81 12.14
C TRP A 98 4.39 -15.66 11.03
N GLY A 99 4.80 -15.06 9.91
CA GLY A 99 4.18 -15.41 8.63
C GLY A 99 4.82 -16.70 8.12
N LEU A 100 4.04 -17.72 7.79
CA LEU A 100 4.51 -18.99 7.26
C LEU A 100 4.09 -19.16 5.81
N HIS A 101 5.02 -19.57 4.97
CA HIS A 101 4.78 -20.03 3.61
C HIS A 101 5.10 -21.53 3.59
N LEU A 102 4.10 -22.37 3.34
CA LEU A 102 4.20 -23.82 3.52
C LEU A 102 3.99 -24.56 2.21
N ALA A 103 4.76 -25.63 2.01
CA ALA A 103 4.55 -26.63 0.99
C ALA A 103 3.95 -27.89 1.64
N LEU A 104 2.85 -28.36 1.06
CA LEU A 104 2.16 -29.57 1.48
C LEU A 104 2.33 -30.63 0.41
N ARG A 105 2.70 -31.84 0.80
CA ARG A 105 2.68 -33.03 -0.05
C ARG A 105 1.51 -33.92 0.37
N THR A 106 0.54 -34.08 -0.50
CA THR A 106 -0.77 -34.68 -0.21
C THR A 106 -0.95 -36.08 -0.80
N ASP A 107 0.03 -36.60 -1.54
CA ASP A 107 0.00 -37.94 -2.18
C ASP A 107 0.62 -39.06 -1.34
N THR A 108 0.99 -38.79 -0.08
CA THR A 108 1.63 -39.75 0.83
C THR A 108 0.80 -40.00 2.09
N ILE A 109 1.08 -41.11 2.78
CA ILE A 109 0.48 -41.45 4.08
C ILE A 109 1.61 -41.75 5.08
N PRO A 110 1.82 -40.92 6.12
CA PRO A 110 1.15 -39.63 6.33
C PRO A 110 1.48 -38.63 5.23
N MET A 111 0.64 -37.61 5.07
CA MET A 111 0.98 -36.45 4.24
C MET A 111 2.14 -35.71 4.89
N THR A 112 2.86 -34.84 4.16
CA THR A 112 3.97 -34.08 4.74
C THR A 112 3.81 -32.58 4.55
N ALA A 113 4.24 -31.81 5.55
CA ALA A 113 4.25 -30.36 5.52
C ALA A 113 5.67 -29.85 5.80
N ASP A 114 6.15 -28.95 4.96
CA ASP A 114 7.43 -28.27 5.12
C ASP A 114 7.24 -26.76 4.95
N PHE A 115 8.20 -25.97 5.44
CA PHE A 115 8.20 -24.53 5.23
C PHE A 115 9.02 -24.20 3.98
N ILE A 116 8.50 -23.30 3.16
CA ILE A 116 9.23 -22.65 2.07
C ILE A 116 10.00 -21.46 2.64
N ALA A 117 9.31 -20.64 3.44
CA ALA A 117 9.87 -19.46 4.10
C ALA A 117 9.09 -19.14 5.38
N ARG A 118 9.74 -18.38 6.28
CA ARG A 118 9.10 -17.83 7.48
C ARG A 118 9.52 -16.38 7.70
N TYR A 119 8.60 -15.57 8.20
CA TYR A 119 8.74 -14.13 8.35
C TYR A 119 8.53 -13.75 9.82
N GLU A 120 9.61 -13.42 10.53
CA GLU A 120 9.59 -13.18 11.98
C GLU A 120 8.99 -11.82 12.33
N HIS A 121 8.24 -11.73 13.43
CA HIS A 121 7.83 -10.45 14.03
C HIS A 121 9.03 -9.50 14.20
N PRO A 122 9.01 -8.27 13.64
CA PRO A 122 10.21 -7.43 13.55
C PRO A 122 10.54 -6.69 14.86
N ASP A 123 9.60 -6.57 15.81
CA ASP A 123 9.85 -5.94 17.11
C ASP A 123 10.37 -6.95 18.13
N TRP A 124 11.69 -6.99 18.30
CA TRP A 124 12.37 -7.83 19.30
C TRP A 124 12.40 -7.22 20.71
N LYS A 125 12.04 -5.94 20.87
CA LYS A 125 12.20 -5.19 22.13
C LYS A 125 10.93 -5.14 22.97
N ARG A 126 9.76 -5.24 22.36
CA ARG A 126 8.46 -5.06 23.05
C ARG A 126 7.69 -6.35 23.21
N SER A 127 7.30 -6.95 22.09
CA SER A 127 6.61 -8.23 22.05
C SER A 127 6.94 -8.86 20.70
N ARG A 128 7.47 -10.09 20.74
CA ARG A 128 7.66 -10.89 19.52
C ARG A 128 6.38 -11.60 19.10
N TRP A 129 5.29 -11.40 19.82
CA TRP A 129 4.03 -12.11 19.59
C TRP A 129 2.89 -11.18 19.23
N SER A 130 2.05 -11.69 18.33
CA SER A 130 0.74 -11.19 17.95
C SER A 130 -0.29 -12.23 18.39
N PRO A 131 -0.83 -12.17 19.63
CA PRO A 131 -1.61 -13.26 20.28
C PRO A 131 -3.01 -13.51 19.69
N SER A 132 -3.43 -12.68 18.74
CA SER A 132 -4.70 -12.79 18.02
C SER A 132 -4.50 -12.24 16.61
N ARG A 133 -5.49 -12.45 15.73
CA ARG A 133 -5.62 -11.80 14.41
C ARG A 133 -4.30 -11.80 13.63
N GLY A 134 -4.09 -10.79 12.78
CA GLY A 134 -2.91 -10.71 11.92
C GLY A 134 -3.13 -11.35 10.56
N SER A 135 -2.22 -11.03 9.64
CA SER A 135 -2.29 -11.52 8.27
C SER A 135 -0.91 -11.57 7.64
N MET A 136 -0.74 -12.50 6.73
CA MET A 136 0.35 -12.52 5.76
C MET A 136 -0.21 -12.50 4.34
N GLN A 137 0.47 -11.80 3.43
CA GLN A 137 0.15 -11.70 2.02
C GLN A 137 1.44 -11.86 1.20
N LEU A 138 1.47 -12.79 0.25
CA LEU A 138 2.51 -12.82 -0.79
C LEU A 138 2.23 -11.71 -1.82
N LEU A 139 3.29 -11.03 -2.26
CA LEU A 139 3.22 -9.94 -3.22
C LEU A 139 3.70 -10.41 -4.61
N PRO A 140 3.23 -9.79 -5.71
CA PRO A 140 3.61 -10.18 -7.07
C PRO A 140 5.13 -10.13 -7.38
N ASN A 141 5.89 -9.38 -6.59
CA ASN A 141 7.35 -9.29 -6.72
C ASN A 141 8.11 -10.37 -5.92
N GLY A 142 7.39 -11.34 -5.32
CA GLY A 142 7.97 -12.41 -4.51
C GLY A 142 8.21 -12.05 -3.04
N ASN A 143 7.93 -10.81 -2.63
CA ASN A 143 8.01 -10.40 -1.22
C ASN A 143 6.82 -10.91 -0.42
N ALA A 144 6.95 -10.86 0.91
CA ALA A 144 5.85 -11.09 1.84
C ALA A 144 5.53 -9.81 2.62
N PHE A 145 4.26 -9.43 2.66
CA PHE A 145 3.74 -8.37 3.52
C PHE A 145 3.02 -8.98 4.71
N VAL A 146 3.37 -8.54 5.92
CA VAL A 146 2.83 -9.08 7.17
C VAL A 146 2.23 -7.96 8.01
N GLY A 147 0.99 -8.16 8.45
CA GLY A 147 0.26 -7.29 9.36
C GLY A 147 0.19 -7.92 10.75
N TRP A 148 0.62 -7.16 11.75
CA TRP A 148 0.68 -7.57 13.15
C TRP A 148 -0.36 -6.81 13.97
N VAL A 149 -0.91 -7.42 15.01
CA VAL A 149 -2.03 -6.80 15.76
C VAL A 149 -1.63 -5.50 16.41
N PHE A 150 -0.57 -5.52 17.20
CA PHE A 150 -0.26 -4.41 18.09
C PHE A 150 0.42 -3.25 17.36
N ASP A 151 0.12 -2.04 17.85
CA ASP A 151 0.65 -0.78 17.34
C ASP A 151 0.38 -0.53 15.86
N SER A 152 -0.57 -1.26 15.27
CA SER A 152 -0.81 -1.30 13.82
C SER A 152 0.50 -1.48 13.06
N LEU A 153 1.32 -2.41 13.53
CA LEU A 153 2.61 -2.71 12.95
C LEU A 153 2.43 -3.51 11.67
N HIS A 154 3.24 -3.17 10.67
CA HIS A 154 3.32 -3.87 9.39
C HIS A 154 4.79 -4.02 9.01
N SER A 155 5.10 -5.10 8.31
CA SER A 155 6.41 -5.30 7.72
C SER A 155 6.35 -5.92 6.34
N GLU A 156 7.41 -5.71 5.59
CA GLU A 156 7.65 -6.38 4.31
C GLU A 156 8.99 -7.08 4.37
N TYR A 157 9.04 -8.29 3.82
CA TYR A 157 10.23 -9.13 3.75
C TYR A 157 10.49 -9.54 2.31
N SER A 158 11.75 -9.76 1.96
CA SER A 158 12.09 -10.47 0.73
C SER A 158 11.65 -11.93 0.81
N ALA A 159 11.61 -12.62 -0.33
CA ALA A 159 11.18 -14.01 -0.44
C ALA A 159 11.85 -14.95 0.57
N ASP A 160 13.14 -14.72 0.87
CA ASP A 160 14.00 -15.48 1.79
C ASP A 160 13.86 -15.10 3.28
N GLY A 161 13.02 -14.13 3.62
CA GLY A 161 12.71 -13.76 5.00
C GLY A 161 13.49 -12.57 5.56
N ARG A 162 14.31 -11.86 4.77
CA ARG A 162 14.98 -10.64 5.25
C ARG A 162 14.03 -9.45 5.30
N LEU A 163 14.01 -8.74 6.43
CA LEU A 163 13.19 -7.54 6.65
C LEU A 163 13.61 -6.40 5.69
N LEU A 164 12.64 -5.87 4.93
CA LEU A 164 12.80 -4.76 3.97
C LEU A 164 12.18 -3.47 4.47
N MET A 165 11.03 -3.58 5.14
CA MET A 165 10.27 -2.44 5.63
C MET A 165 9.64 -2.79 6.97
N GLN A 166 9.61 -1.80 7.85
CA GLN A 166 8.78 -1.81 9.05
C GLN A 166 8.07 -0.46 9.13
N ALA A 167 6.74 -0.48 9.29
CA ALA A 167 5.92 0.71 9.40
C ALA A 167 4.83 0.49 10.44
N ASN A 168 4.43 1.54 11.15
CA ASN A 168 3.35 1.48 12.11
C ASN A 168 2.51 2.76 12.06
N LEU A 169 1.20 2.64 12.26
CA LEU A 169 0.35 3.82 12.42
C LEU A 169 0.62 4.43 13.78
N ARG A 170 0.99 5.71 13.83
CA ARG A 170 1.21 6.45 15.09
C ARG A 170 -0.11 6.91 15.71
N LEU A 171 -1.01 5.95 15.94
CA LEU A 171 -2.29 6.13 16.59
C LEU A 171 -2.30 5.27 17.86
N HIS A 172 -2.28 5.92 19.02
CA HIS A 172 -2.23 5.23 20.31
C HIS A 172 -3.39 4.25 20.47
N GLY A 173 -3.10 3.04 20.96
CA GLY A 173 -4.11 2.00 21.21
C GLY A 173 -4.75 1.40 19.96
N THR A 174 -4.23 1.71 18.75
CA THR A 174 -4.79 1.18 17.52
C THR A 174 -4.19 -0.16 17.19
N ASN A 175 -5.05 -1.17 17.08
CA ASN A 175 -4.68 -2.52 16.66
C ASN A 175 -5.22 -2.81 15.26
N THR A 176 -4.54 -3.67 14.52
CA THR A 176 -5.03 -4.15 13.22
C THR A 176 -5.67 -5.52 13.34
N TYR A 177 -6.73 -5.75 12.55
CA TYR A 177 -7.27 -7.09 12.34
C TYR A 177 -6.48 -7.80 11.25
N ARG A 178 -6.39 -7.17 10.07
CA ARG A 178 -5.56 -7.59 8.93
C ARG A 178 -5.02 -6.37 8.21
N SER A 179 -3.99 -6.61 7.41
CA SER A 179 -3.31 -5.59 6.62
C SER A 179 -3.00 -6.14 5.25
N TYR A 180 -3.21 -5.32 4.21
CA TYR A 180 -2.95 -5.70 2.84
C TYR A 180 -2.21 -4.60 2.09
N LYS A 181 -1.40 -5.00 1.13
CA LYS A 181 -0.64 -4.11 0.26
C LYS A 181 -0.98 -4.39 -1.19
N PHE A 182 -1.51 -3.39 -1.87
CA PHE A 182 -1.88 -3.46 -3.28
C PHE A 182 -1.38 -2.20 -4.02
N PRO A 183 -1.11 -2.30 -5.32
CA PRO A 183 -1.06 -1.10 -6.14
C PRO A 183 -2.42 -0.40 -6.05
N TRP A 184 -2.40 0.91 -5.85
CA TRP A 184 -3.62 1.70 -5.82
C TRP A 184 -3.39 2.99 -6.61
N THR A 185 -4.39 3.34 -7.42
CA THR A 185 -4.42 4.61 -8.13
C THR A 185 -5.47 5.49 -7.49
N GLY A 186 -5.02 6.62 -6.94
CA GLY A 186 -5.85 7.59 -6.28
C GLY A 186 -6.07 8.84 -7.12
N ARG A 187 -7.35 9.15 -7.35
CA ARG A 187 -7.84 10.31 -8.09
C ARG A 187 -8.80 11.12 -7.20
N PRO A 188 -8.27 11.88 -6.23
CA PRO A 188 -9.10 12.63 -5.28
C PRO A 188 -9.98 13.67 -6.00
N THR A 189 -11.20 13.87 -5.49
CA THR A 189 -12.16 14.84 -6.02
C THR A 189 -11.97 16.25 -5.47
N ARG A 190 -11.35 16.38 -4.28
CA ARG A 190 -10.96 17.68 -3.74
C ARG A 190 -9.73 18.21 -4.47
N PRO A 191 -9.61 19.53 -4.67
CA PRO A 191 -8.41 20.12 -5.25
C PRO A 191 -7.18 19.95 -4.33
N PRO A 192 -5.95 20.09 -4.87
CA PRO A 192 -4.73 20.18 -4.08
C PRO A 192 -4.78 21.33 -3.06
N ASP A 193 -4.22 21.10 -1.87
CA ASP A 193 -4.03 22.10 -0.84
C ASP A 193 -2.71 22.84 -1.04
N VAL A 194 -2.75 24.17 -0.99
CA VAL A 194 -1.60 25.04 -1.23
C VAL A 194 -1.38 26.02 -0.08
N LYS A 195 -0.12 26.21 0.31
CA LYS A 195 0.34 27.32 1.15
C LYS A 195 1.44 28.09 0.43
N SER A 196 1.30 29.42 0.37
CA SER A 196 2.28 30.30 -0.26
C SER A 196 2.73 31.40 0.69
N THR A 197 4.04 31.65 0.75
CA THR A 197 4.63 32.77 1.49
C THR A 197 5.75 33.42 0.67
N ALA A 198 5.88 34.74 0.81
CA ALA A 198 7.01 35.48 0.28
C ALA A 198 8.14 35.53 1.31
N PHE A 199 9.37 35.55 0.83
CA PHE A 199 10.57 35.78 1.64
C PHE A 199 11.55 36.67 0.90
N ARG A 200 12.51 37.24 1.63
CA ARG A 200 13.57 38.06 1.06
C ARG A 200 14.84 37.22 0.96
N PRO A 201 15.39 37.00 -0.25
CA PRO A 201 16.63 36.26 -0.38
C PRO A 201 17.79 37.05 0.24
N MET A 202 18.76 36.35 0.84
CA MET A 202 19.94 36.98 1.45
C MET A 202 20.81 37.70 0.39
N THR A 203 20.74 37.25 -0.86
CA THR A 203 21.56 37.75 -1.97
C THR A 203 21.01 39.02 -2.63
N ASN A 204 19.72 39.35 -2.41
CA ASN A 204 19.11 40.54 -2.97
C ASN A 204 18.07 41.13 -2.02
N ASN A 205 18.48 42.17 -1.31
CA ASN A 205 17.62 42.83 -0.33
C ASN A 205 16.58 43.76 -0.97
N SER A 206 16.39 43.78 -2.29
CA SER A 206 15.39 44.61 -2.98
C SER A 206 14.29 43.80 -3.66
N ALA A 207 14.44 42.48 -3.76
CA ALA A 207 13.47 41.57 -4.37
C ALA A 207 12.80 40.66 -3.32
N LEU A 208 11.60 40.15 -3.64
CA LEU A 208 10.97 39.08 -2.88
C LEU A 208 10.90 37.83 -3.77
N ASN A 209 11.08 36.67 -3.13
CA ASN A 209 10.88 35.37 -3.75
C ASN A 209 9.64 34.73 -3.15
N THR A 210 9.00 33.86 -3.92
CA THR A 210 7.78 33.15 -3.50
C THR A 210 8.12 31.69 -3.28
N VAL A 211 7.73 31.15 -2.13
CA VAL A 211 7.81 29.72 -1.84
C VAL A 211 6.42 29.17 -1.63
N VAL A 212 6.15 28.05 -2.29
CA VAL A 212 4.85 27.39 -2.29
C VAL A 212 5.03 25.94 -1.87
N TYR A 213 4.19 25.50 -0.96
CA TYR A 213 4.05 24.12 -0.55
C TYR A 213 2.71 23.62 -1.08
N VAL A 214 2.73 22.50 -1.78
CA VAL A 214 1.55 21.84 -2.32
C VAL A 214 1.48 20.41 -1.83
N SER A 215 0.29 19.98 -1.42
CA SER A 215 0.00 18.59 -1.07
C SER A 215 -1.35 18.19 -1.66
N TRP A 216 -1.49 16.94 -2.08
CA TRP A 216 -2.75 16.44 -2.62
C TRP A 216 -3.04 15.06 -2.06
N ASN A 217 -3.73 15.04 -0.92
CA ASN A 217 -4.02 13.80 -0.21
C ASN A 217 -4.85 12.87 -1.10
N GLY A 218 -4.41 11.63 -1.23
CA GLY A 218 -5.05 10.65 -2.09
C GLY A 218 -4.54 10.66 -3.54
N ALA A 219 -3.81 11.67 -4.02
CA ALA A 219 -3.34 11.68 -5.41
C ALA A 219 -2.08 10.81 -5.59
N THR A 220 -2.15 9.80 -6.46
CA THR A 220 -1.01 8.91 -6.75
C THR A 220 -0.32 9.23 -8.06
N GLU A 221 -1.06 9.77 -9.03
CA GLU A 221 -0.60 9.90 -10.42
C GLU A 221 0.17 11.19 -10.71
N VAL A 222 0.31 12.10 -9.73
CA VAL A 222 1.05 13.35 -9.96
C VAL A 222 2.54 13.04 -10.08
N ALA A 223 3.10 13.32 -11.25
CA ALA A 223 4.52 13.25 -11.54
C ALA A 223 5.22 14.60 -11.30
N THR A 224 4.60 15.69 -11.76
CA THR A 224 5.18 17.04 -11.73
C THR A 224 4.15 18.07 -11.27
N TRP A 225 4.61 19.10 -10.56
CA TRP A 225 3.83 20.28 -10.22
C TRP A 225 4.31 21.49 -11.00
N ASN A 226 3.39 22.19 -11.66
CA ASN A 226 3.64 23.53 -12.19
C ASN A 226 3.05 24.59 -11.25
N LEU A 227 3.85 25.63 -10.99
CA LEU A 227 3.41 26.82 -10.27
C LEU A 227 3.03 27.91 -11.27
N LEU A 228 1.79 28.36 -11.17
CA LEU A 228 1.28 29.49 -11.93
C LEU A 228 1.27 30.75 -11.06
N HIS A 229 1.81 31.86 -11.55
CA HIS A 229 1.47 33.21 -11.06
C HIS A 229 0.19 33.63 -11.77
N THR A 230 -0.82 34.07 -11.02
CA THR A 230 -2.14 34.35 -11.57
C THR A 230 -2.77 35.63 -11.03
N SER A 231 -3.85 36.09 -11.68
CA SER A 231 -4.76 37.08 -11.14
C SER A 231 -5.59 36.51 -9.97
N SER A 232 -6.21 37.38 -9.18
CA SER A 232 -7.02 36.97 -8.00
C SER A 232 -8.19 36.02 -8.31
N ASN A 233 -8.64 35.97 -9.57
CA ASN A 233 -9.72 35.11 -10.05
C ASN A 233 -9.25 33.94 -10.93
N GLY A 234 -7.94 33.72 -11.06
CA GLY A 234 -7.39 32.60 -11.82
C GLY A 234 -7.49 32.74 -13.36
N ARG A 235 -8.00 33.87 -13.89
CA ARG A 235 -8.28 34.01 -15.34
C ARG A 235 -7.03 34.16 -16.20
N PHE A 236 -6.00 34.80 -15.67
CA PHE A 236 -4.74 35.03 -16.36
C PHE A 236 -3.64 34.35 -15.56
N SER A 237 -2.79 33.59 -16.22
CA SER A 237 -1.70 32.91 -15.53
C SER A 237 -0.50 32.70 -16.44
N GLU A 238 0.68 32.68 -15.83
CA GLU A 238 1.92 32.24 -16.45
C GLU A 238 2.63 31.22 -15.55
N ILE A 239 3.36 30.28 -16.16
CA ILE A 239 4.14 29.30 -15.41
C ILE A 239 5.42 29.98 -14.94
N VAL A 240 5.64 30.02 -13.63
CA VAL A 240 6.80 30.67 -13.01
C VAL A 240 7.77 29.69 -12.36
N ALA A 241 7.34 28.46 -12.09
CA ALA A 241 8.19 27.38 -11.60
C ALA A 241 7.61 26.00 -11.92
N SER A 242 8.47 24.98 -11.89
CA SER A 242 8.08 23.57 -11.99
C SER A 242 8.96 22.72 -11.07
N SER A 243 8.41 21.66 -10.49
CA SER A 243 9.15 20.74 -9.63
C SER A 243 8.55 19.33 -9.69
N PRO A 244 9.38 18.26 -9.78
CA PRO A 244 8.87 16.90 -9.65
C PRO A 244 8.25 16.69 -8.27
N ARG A 245 7.30 15.77 -8.15
CA ARG A 245 6.70 15.41 -6.86
C ARG A 245 7.75 14.83 -5.90
N GLN A 246 7.81 15.33 -4.67
CA GLN A 246 8.81 14.96 -3.65
C GLN A 246 8.23 14.15 -2.47
N GLY A 247 7.07 13.51 -2.65
CA GLY A 247 6.37 12.74 -1.62
C GLY A 247 4.94 13.24 -1.38
N PHE A 248 4.54 13.35 -0.10
CA PHE A 248 3.22 13.88 0.26
C PHE A 248 3.11 15.39 0.00
N GLU A 249 4.13 16.15 0.39
CA GLU A 249 4.23 17.59 0.16
C GLU A 249 5.39 17.88 -0.80
N THR A 250 5.20 18.81 -1.72
CA THR A 250 6.24 19.27 -2.67
C THR A 250 6.43 20.77 -2.53
N GLN A 251 7.68 21.19 -2.51
CA GLN A 251 8.07 22.59 -2.47
C GLN A 251 8.35 23.11 -3.88
N LEU A 252 7.76 24.26 -4.22
CA LEU A 252 8.02 25.04 -5.43
C LEU A 252 8.62 26.39 -5.02
N ARG A 253 9.59 26.87 -5.80
CA ARG A 253 10.26 28.15 -5.57
C ARG A 253 10.23 28.98 -6.84
N TYR A 254 9.87 30.25 -6.69
CA TYR A 254 9.91 31.25 -7.74
C TYR A 254 10.81 32.40 -7.29
N ASP A 255 11.82 32.73 -8.08
CA ASP A 255 12.74 33.85 -7.86
C ASP A 255 12.12 35.19 -8.30
N GLY A 256 10.91 35.42 -7.78
CA GLY A 256 10.12 36.61 -7.96
C GLY A 256 8.90 36.60 -7.03
N PHE A 257 8.17 37.70 -7.04
CA PHE A 257 6.95 37.83 -6.25
C PHE A 257 5.74 37.50 -7.11
N ALA A 258 4.93 36.54 -6.65
CA ALA A 258 3.63 36.23 -7.22
C ALA A 258 2.56 36.44 -6.14
N LYS A 259 1.71 37.47 -6.27
CA LYS A 259 0.70 37.76 -5.25
C LYS A 259 -0.35 36.67 -5.14
N TYR A 260 -0.80 36.11 -6.26
CA TYR A 260 -1.70 34.96 -6.29
C TYR A 260 -1.07 33.83 -7.07
N VAL A 261 -1.25 32.61 -6.58
CA VAL A 261 -0.67 31.41 -7.18
C VAL A 261 -1.68 30.28 -7.30
N VAL A 262 -1.46 29.40 -8.28
CA VAL A 262 -2.15 28.12 -8.43
C VAL A 262 -1.10 27.03 -8.67
N ALA A 263 -1.27 25.89 -8.02
CA ALA A 263 -0.46 24.71 -8.30
C ALA A 263 -1.25 23.74 -9.20
N VAL A 264 -0.63 23.28 -10.28
CA VAL A 264 -1.22 22.35 -11.24
C VAL A 264 -0.47 21.02 -11.19
N GLY A 265 -1.18 19.94 -10.88
CA GLY A 265 -0.62 18.60 -10.87
C GLY A 265 -0.71 17.97 -12.26
N LEU A 266 0.42 17.48 -12.77
CA LEU A 266 0.53 16.81 -14.07
C LEU A 266 0.90 15.34 -13.88
N ASP A 267 0.39 14.48 -14.75
CA ASP A 267 0.87 13.09 -14.87
C ASP A 267 2.21 12.99 -15.63
N SER A 268 2.70 11.77 -15.81
CA SER A 268 3.97 11.48 -16.49
C SER A 268 4.00 11.91 -17.96
N ASP A 269 2.83 12.05 -18.60
CA ASP A 269 2.69 12.46 -20.00
C ASP A 269 2.52 13.99 -20.13
N GLY A 270 2.53 14.71 -19.00
CA GLY A 270 2.32 16.16 -18.95
C GLY A 270 0.86 16.59 -18.99
N LYS A 271 -0.10 15.66 -18.85
CA LYS A 271 -1.51 15.98 -18.83
C LYS A 271 -1.93 16.47 -17.45
N GLU A 272 -2.76 17.52 -17.43
CA GLU A 272 -3.31 18.06 -16.20
C GLU A 272 -4.27 17.07 -15.52
N LEU A 273 -3.96 16.75 -14.27
CA LEU A 273 -4.79 15.94 -13.39
C LEU A 273 -5.74 16.80 -12.55
N GLY A 274 -5.30 18.00 -12.19
CA GLY A 274 -6.09 18.95 -11.41
C GLY A 274 -5.26 20.16 -10.97
N ARG A 275 -5.96 21.17 -10.43
CA ARG A 275 -5.38 22.43 -9.98
C ARG A 275 -5.91 22.83 -8.62
N SER A 276 -5.09 23.52 -7.83
CA SER A 276 -5.51 24.10 -6.56
C SER A 276 -6.48 25.26 -6.77
N GLU A 277 -7.15 25.66 -5.69
CA GLU A 277 -7.75 26.99 -5.60
C GLU A 277 -6.67 28.08 -5.73
N VAL A 278 -7.10 29.30 -6.08
CA VAL A 278 -6.21 30.47 -6.11
C VAL A 278 -5.77 30.80 -4.69
N MET A 279 -4.46 30.74 -4.43
CA MET A 279 -3.87 31.02 -3.12
C MET A 279 -3.21 32.40 -3.09
N LEU A 280 -3.61 33.24 -2.13
CA LEU A 280 -2.93 34.50 -1.84
C LEU A 280 -1.60 34.24 -1.13
N THR A 281 -0.50 34.70 -1.71
CA THR A 281 0.83 34.65 -1.10
C THR A 281 0.89 35.55 0.14
N LYS A 282 1.19 34.96 1.29
CA LYS A 282 1.38 35.73 2.53
C LYS A 282 2.70 36.49 2.47
N VAL A 283 2.64 37.80 2.68
CA VAL A 283 3.83 38.65 2.81
C VAL A 283 4.03 38.98 4.30
N PRO A 284 5.15 38.57 4.92
CA PRO A 284 5.46 38.93 6.31
C PRO A 284 5.43 40.45 6.53
N ARG A 285 5.00 40.90 7.72
CA ARG A 285 4.74 42.32 8.04
C ARG A 285 5.93 43.27 7.79
N GLY A 286 7.17 42.79 7.85
CA GLY A 286 8.37 43.60 7.57
C GLY A 286 8.86 43.58 6.11
N LEU A 287 8.18 42.84 5.22
CA LEU A 287 8.61 42.63 3.83
C LEU A 287 7.71 43.33 2.81
N GLN A 288 6.68 44.04 3.25
CA GLN A 288 5.84 44.85 2.36
C GLN A 288 6.67 46.02 1.81
N SER A 289 6.71 46.17 0.48
CA SER A 289 7.39 47.30 -0.17
C SER A 289 6.53 47.88 -1.29
N LYS A 290 6.59 49.20 -1.47
CA LYS A 290 5.87 49.89 -2.56
C LYS A 290 6.30 49.39 -3.93
N ASN A 291 7.57 49.05 -4.11
CA ASN A 291 8.13 48.57 -5.38
C ASN A 291 7.52 47.22 -5.76
N VAL A 292 7.40 46.29 -4.81
CA VAL A 292 6.77 44.98 -5.05
C VAL A 292 5.28 45.15 -5.40
N THR A 293 4.56 46.00 -4.67
CA THR A 293 3.14 46.26 -4.95
C THR A 293 2.95 46.90 -6.32
N MET A 294 3.84 47.83 -6.70
CA MET A 294 3.80 48.48 -8.01
C MET A 294 4.10 47.50 -9.15
N GLY A 295 5.13 46.66 -8.99
CA GLY A 295 5.47 45.63 -9.97
C GLY A 295 4.32 44.63 -10.18
N GLU A 296 3.67 44.20 -9.10
CA GLU A 296 2.48 43.34 -9.20
C GLU A 296 1.31 44.03 -9.91
N MET A 297 1.06 45.32 -9.65
CA MET A 297 0.01 46.08 -10.34
C MET A 297 0.30 46.23 -11.84
N GLN A 298 1.57 46.46 -12.21
CA GLN A 298 2.00 46.54 -13.60
C GLN A 298 1.85 45.19 -14.31
N TRP A 299 2.27 44.10 -13.67
CA TRP A 299 2.07 42.75 -14.18
C TRP A 299 0.59 42.44 -14.42
N ALA A 300 -0.28 42.72 -13.43
CA ALA A 300 -1.70 42.45 -13.54
C ALA A 300 -2.37 43.25 -14.68
N ALA A 301 -1.95 44.50 -14.89
CA ALA A 301 -2.43 45.33 -15.99
C ALA A 301 -1.96 44.81 -17.36
N ALA A 302 -0.70 44.36 -17.46
CA ALA A 302 -0.16 43.77 -18.68
C ALA A 302 -0.86 42.45 -19.02
N ALA A 303 -1.08 41.59 -18.02
CA ALA A 303 -1.74 40.30 -18.18
C ALA A 303 -3.19 40.42 -18.71
N GLN A 304 -3.93 41.45 -18.27
CA GLN A 304 -5.30 41.70 -18.75
C GLN A 304 -5.38 42.06 -20.24
N ASN A 305 -4.31 42.62 -20.80
CA ASN A 305 -4.26 43.04 -22.20
C ASN A 305 -3.75 41.93 -23.15
N GLN A 306 -3.43 40.75 -22.63
CA GLN A 306 -2.93 39.64 -23.43
C GLN A 306 -4.01 38.57 -23.69
N SER A 307 -4.19 38.19 -24.96
CA SER A 307 -5.11 37.12 -25.37
C SER A 307 -4.45 35.75 -25.30
N TRP A 308 -4.27 35.18 -24.11
CA TRP A 308 -3.76 33.81 -23.98
C TRP A 308 -4.89 32.85 -23.60
N GLN A 309 -5.27 31.97 -24.53
CA GLN A 309 -5.95 30.73 -24.18
C GLN A 309 -4.87 29.72 -23.78
N TRP A 310 -4.96 29.17 -22.56
CA TRP A 310 -4.07 28.11 -22.13
C TRP A 310 -4.24 26.89 -23.06
N LYS A 311 -3.24 26.61 -23.88
CA LYS A 311 -2.99 25.28 -24.45
C LYS A 311 -1.95 24.62 -23.56
N ALA A 312 -2.22 23.40 -23.08
CA ALA A 312 -1.24 22.61 -22.36
C ALA A 312 0.08 22.61 -23.14
N PRO A 313 1.23 22.91 -22.51
CA PRO A 313 2.51 22.90 -23.22
C PRO A 313 2.78 21.49 -23.78
N THR A 314 3.13 21.39 -25.06
CA THR A 314 3.86 20.23 -25.56
C THR A 314 5.24 20.28 -24.92
N ILE A 315 5.63 19.23 -24.21
CA ILE A 315 6.89 19.17 -23.46
C ILE A 315 8.06 19.46 -24.41
N LEU A 316 8.86 20.50 -24.10
CA LEU A 316 10.23 20.58 -24.57
C LEU A 316 11.04 19.68 -23.65
N HIS A 317 11.52 18.55 -24.19
CA HIS A 317 12.56 17.78 -23.53
C HIS A 317 13.76 18.72 -23.36
N THR A 318 14.13 19.04 -22.12
CA THR A 318 15.50 19.46 -21.84
C THR A 318 16.37 18.24 -22.03
N GLU A 319 16.95 18.09 -23.23
CA GLU A 319 18.17 17.32 -23.39
C GLU A 319 19.20 17.94 -22.44
N GLN A 320 19.58 17.19 -21.41
CA GLN A 320 20.85 17.43 -20.78
C GLN A 320 21.90 17.20 -21.86
N GLU A 321 22.72 18.21 -22.17
CA GLU A 321 23.96 18.05 -22.93
C GLU A 321 24.90 17.10 -22.17
N GLY A 322 24.64 15.80 -22.33
CA GLY A 322 25.59 14.74 -22.09
C GLY A 322 26.54 14.76 -23.28
N ARG A 323 27.79 15.14 -23.00
CA ARG A 323 28.90 15.08 -23.93
C ARG A 323 29.16 13.60 -24.28
N GLU A 324 28.48 13.07 -25.28
CA GLU A 324 28.80 11.76 -25.86
C GLU A 324 30.01 11.89 -26.77
N SER A 325 31.08 11.20 -26.39
CA SER A 325 32.18 10.86 -27.26
C SER A 325 31.69 9.85 -28.29
N ASP A 326 31.81 10.21 -29.57
CA ASP A 326 31.87 9.29 -30.72
C ASP A 326 32.61 8.00 -30.35
N TRP A 327 31.94 6.84 -30.41
CA TRP A 327 32.43 5.56 -30.92
C TRP A 327 31.30 4.50 -30.81
N GLY A 328 30.69 4.14 -31.95
CA GLY A 328 30.25 2.76 -32.22
C GLY A 328 28.76 2.40 -32.15
N MET A 329 28.06 2.52 -33.28
CA MET A 329 26.98 1.61 -33.69
C MET A 329 27.20 1.27 -35.17
N PRO A 330 27.38 -0.02 -35.52
CA PRO A 330 26.21 -0.81 -35.92
C PRO A 330 26.31 -2.28 -35.48
N ALA A 331 25.56 -2.68 -34.44
CA ALA A 331 25.38 -4.10 -34.11
C ALA A 331 24.01 -4.48 -33.50
N PHE A 332 23.12 -3.51 -33.24
CA PHE A 332 21.88 -3.79 -32.49
C PHE A 332 20.61 -4.00 -33.32
N ALA A 333 20.66 -3.87 -34.65
CA ALA A 333 19.47 -3.96 -35.51
C ALA A 333 19.16 -5.38 -36.05
N LEU A 334 19.95 -6.41 -35.72
CA LEU A 334 19.72 -7.78 -36.20
C LEU A 334 19.20 -8.77 -35.14
N GLY A 335 19.04 -8.32 -33.88
CA GLY A 335 18.60 -9.19 -32.77
C GLY A 335 17.09 -9.23 -32.51
N ILE A 336 16.33 -8.22 -32.97
CA ILE A 336 14.92 -8.04 -32.56
C ILE A 336 13.94 -8.75 -33.53
N THR A 337 14.32 -9.00 -34.78
CA THR A 337 13.48 -9.70 -35.76
C THR A 337 13.38 -11.21 -35.53
N ALA A 338 14.34 -11.84 -34.83
CA ALA A 338 14.30 -13.28 -34.55
C ALA A 338 13.38 -13.66 -33.37
N LEU A 339 13.19 -12.75 -32.40
CA LEU A 339 12.37 -13.00 -31.20
C LEU A 339 10.86 -12.88 -31.46
N VAL A 340 10.46 -12.01 -32.38
CA VAL A 340 9.04 -11.81 -32.73
C VAL A 340 8.49 -12.99 -33.55
N VAL A 341 9.31 -13.64 -34.38
CA VAL A 341 8.90 -14.81 -35.19
C VAL A 341 8.72 -16.07 -34.32
N CYS A 342 9.48 -16.22 -33.23
CA CYS A 342 9.32 -17.33 -32.28
C CYS A 342 8.08 -17.18 -31.39
N MET A 343 7.72 -15.97 -30.97
CA MET A 343 6.51 -15.74 -30.16
C MET A 343 5.21 -15.94 -30.96
N VAL A 344 5.18 -15.55 -32.23
CA VAL A 344 3.99 -15.73 -33.08
C VAL A 344 3.74 -17.22 -33.41
N ARG A 345 4.78 -18.05 -33.50
CA ARG A 345 4.61 -19.50 -33.67
C ARG A 345 4.14 -20.23 -32.40
N LEU A 346 4.48 -19.73 -31.22
CA LEU A 346 4.02 -20.27 -29.93
C LEU A 346 2.54 -19.91 -29.65
N MET A 347 2.11 -18.70 -29.99
CA MET A 347 0.70 -18.30 -29.83
C MET A 347 -0.26 -19.03 -30.78
N LEU A 348 0.18 -19.34 -32.01
CA LEU A 348 -0.63 -20.09 -32.98
C LEU A 348 -0.72 -21.59 -32.67
N HIS A 349 0.19 -22.14 -31.85
CA HIS A 349 0.09 -23.53 -31.37
C HIS A 349 -0.88 -23.67 -30.20
N TRP A 350 -1.07 -22.62 -29.40
CA TRP A 350 -2.01 -22.59 -28.27
C TRP A 350 -3.46 -22.31 -28.67
N SER A 351 -3.69 -21.54 -29.74
CA SER A 351 -5.03 -21.23 -30.26
C SER A 351 -5.75 -22.41 -30.92
N ARG A 352 -5.07 -23.56 -31.15
CA ARG A 352 -5.64 -24.70 -31.88
C ARG A 352 -6.23 -25.81 -31.00
N ASN A 353 -6.07 -25.74 -29.67
CA ASN A 353 -6.52 -26.78 -28.73
C ASN A 353 -7.43 -26.28 -27.58
N GLY A 354 -8.08 -25.12 -27.72
CA GLY A 354 -8.97 -24.59 -26.68
C GLY A 354 -10.23 -23.93 -27.25
N GLN A 355 -11.20 -24.74 -27.65
CA GLN A 355 -12.60 -24.33 -27.86
C GLN A 355 -13.46 -25.20 -26.95
N GLU A 356 -14.58 -24.62 -26.52
CA GLU A 356 -15.51 -25.02 -25.43
C GLU A 356 -15.06 -24.46 -24.06
N SER A 357 -15.78 -23.59 -23.38
CA SER A 357 -17.18 -23.14 -23.46
C SER A 357 -17.28 -21.75 -22.79
N GLY A 358 -17.98 -20.81 -23.42
CA GLY A 358 -18.28 -19.52 -22.81
C GLY A 358 -19.40 -19.60 -21.77
N PHE A 359 -19.40 -18.71 -20.79
CA PHE A 359 -20.59 -18.06 -20.24
C PHE A 359 -20.15 -16.86 -19.40
N GLY A 360 -20.59 -15.66 -19.78
CA GLY A 360 -20.47 -14.46 -18.97
C GLY A 360 -21.58 -14.43 -17.92
N PHE A 361 -21.25 -14.03 -16.69
CA PHE A 361 -22.23 -13.49 -15.75
C PHE A 361 -21.57 -12.44 -14.86
N ALA A 362 -22.15 -11.24 -14.89
CA ALA A 362 -21.86 -10.16 -13.96
C ALA A 362 -22.47 -10.49 -12.60
N SER A 363 -21.68 -10.39 -11.51
CA SER A 363 -22.18 -10.49 -10.15
C SER A 363 -22.13 -9.10 -9.47
N LYS A 364 -23.32 -8.55 -9.19
CA LYS A 364 -23.52 -7.53 -8.16
C LYS A 364 -23.71 -8.27 -6.84
N PHE A 365 -22.75 -8.22 -5.94
CA PHE A 365 -22.97 -8.61 -4.53
C PHE A 365 -23.16 -7.37 -3.66
N ARG A 366 -24.31 -7.35 -2.97
CA ARG A 366 -24.76 -6.30 -2.08
C ARG A 366 -24.31 -6.66 -0.67
N GLN A 367 -23.51 -5.79 -0.07
CA GLN A 367 -23.02 -5.89 1.31
C GLN A 367 -24.20 -5.72 2.29
N LYS A 368 -24.50 -6.75 3.07
CA LYS A 368 -25.28 -6.65 4.32
C LYS A 368 -24.83 -7.76 5.26
N GLY A 369 -24.23 -7.39 6.39
CA GLY A 369 -23.91 -8.33 7.48
C GLY A 369 -22.56 -8.13 8.16
N LEU A 370 -22.07 -6.89 8.34
CA LEU A 370 -20.80 -6.61 9.03
C LEU A 370 -20.97 -6.03 10.45
N ASP A 371 -22.20 -5.75 10.89
CA ASP A 371 -22.41 -4.93 12.09
C ASP A 371 -22.56 -5.74 13.40
N THR A 372 -22.79 -7.05 13.36
CA THR A 372 -23.01 -7.86 14.57
C THR A 372 -21.75 -8.50 15.15
N GLU A 373 -20.66 -8.56 14.38
CA GLU A 373 -19.39 -9.21 14.79
C GLU A 373 -18.51 -8.28 15.64
N GLN A 374 -18.59 -6.96 15.41
CA GLN A 374 -17.82 -5.97 16.20
C GLN A 374 -18.32 -5.79 17.64
N GLU A 375 -19.62 -6.00 17.92
CA GLU A 375 -20.19 -5.72 19.25
C GLU A 375 -19.95 -6.83 20.28
N ALA A 376 -19.76 -8.07 19.84
CA ALA A 376 -19.49 -9.20 20.74
C ALA A 376 -18.04 -9.17 21.27
N GLU A 377 -17.07 -8.78 20.43
CA GLU A 377 -15.64 -8.84 20.75
C GLU A 377 -15.12 -7.63 21.54
N GLN A 378 -15.79 -6.46 21.46
CA GLN A 378 -15.45 -5.31 22.33
C GLN A 378 -15.65 -5.61 23.82
N ARG A 379 -16.54 -6.56 24.16
CA ARG A 379 -16.86 -6.89 25.57
C ARG A 379 -15.76 -7.70 26.26
N GLU A 380 -14.90 -8.42 25.53
CA GLU A 380 -13.78 -9.16 26.15
C GLU A 380 -12.63 -8.24 26.57
N TRP A 381 -12.47 -7.08 25.92
CA TRP A 381 -11.36 -6.15 26.21
C TRP A 381 -11.65 -5.19 27.37
N MET A 382 -12.92 -4.84 27.63
CA MET A 382 -13.26 -3.96 28.76
C MET A 382 -13.08 -4.62 30.14
N LEU A 383 -12.87 -5.94 30.20
CA LEU A 383 -12.66 -6.67 31.47
C LEU A 383 -11.18 -6.91 31.80
N ALA A 384 -10.26 -6.57 30.89
CA ALA A 384 -8.81 -6.78 31.09
C ALA A 384 -8.07 -5.54 31.64
N ASP A 385 -8.63 -4.33 31.53
CA ASP A 385 -8.05 -3.11 32.10
C ASP A 385 -8.67 -2.78 33.47
N GLY A 386 -8.22 -3.54 34.47
CA GLY A 386 -8.37 -3.18 35.88
C GLY A 386 -7.26 -2.23 36.34
N GLU A 387 -7.66 -1.10 36.93
CA GLU A 387 -6.87 -0.14 37.73
C GLU A 387 -5.75 0.67 37.02
N ILE A 388 -6.09 1.89 36.59
CA ILE A 388 -5.21 3.05 36.81
C ILE A 388 -6.00 4.12 37.55
N ARG A 389 -5.64 4.29 38.84
CA ARG A 389 -6.13 5.32 39.75
C ARG A 389 -5.94 6.71 39.18
N GLY A 390 -6.97 7.54 39.31
CA GLY A 390 -6.92 8.95 38.98
C GLY A 390 -5.85 9.71 39.76
N ARG A 391 -5.17 10.63 39.07
CA ARG A 391 -4.78 11.92 39.64
C ARG A 391 -5.04 13.01 38.61
N GLN A 392 -5.95 13.90 38.98
CA GLN A 392 -6.01 15.26 38.47
C GLN A 392 -4.65 15.93 38.69
N CYS A 393 -4.17 16.67 37.69
CA CYS A 393 -3.36 17.85 37.91
C CYS A 393 -3.84 18.95 36.97
N MET A 394 -4.39 20.01 37.57
CA MET A 394 -4.56 21.32 36.96
C MET A 394 -3.18 21.93 36.68
N HIS A 395 -2.95 22.38 35.45
CA HIS A 395 -2.64 23.77 35.11
C HIS A 395 -2.60 23.97 33.60
#